data_AF-A0A7X7KC07-F1
#
_entry.id   AF-A0A7X7KC07-F1
#
_cell.length_a   1.000
_cell.length_b   1.000
_cell.length_c   1.000
_cell.angle_alpha   90.00
_cell.angle_beta   90.00
_cell.angle_gamma   90.00
#
_symmetry.space_group_name_H-M   'P 1'
#
loop_
_entity.id
_entity.type
_entity.pdbx_description
1 polymer ?
#
loop_
_entity_poly.entity_id
_entity_poly.type
_entity_poly.pdbx_seq_one_letter_code
_entity_poly.pdbx_strand_id
1 'polypeptide(L)'
;MSMLMLLKTTFNRRKLLGGAACLGASALTALAPAALTRIAGAADPTPKTKPIKGSWISVLRNECRHHHYWNDACAKFSRRQWEQSVRDCADLGMEYLVLLATVTAAGDNAFFDTNLTHKAKELACGDPIEAMLSAADDCGVKFFISTGFYGGWVNQNRLLDPTFARNRFRVMAQVAEKFAHHKSFYGWYLPDEPPIEGCFNEKYIEAVKLHAGEARRLVPRCKILIAPYGTQSVVCDDKYVKQLERIDVDIIAYQDVVGLVEIGTSGNCALTSGNGNHHDVPRQSFSRNQLGQFFVDSLRL
;
A
#
# COMPACT_ATOMS: atom_id res chain seq x y z
N MET A 1 11.05 1.66 -1.42
CA MET A 1 9.95 1.21 -0.54
C MET A 1 9.35 -0.02 -1.19
N SER A 2 9.57 -1.20 -0.61
CA SER A 2 9.07 -2.47 -1.15
C SER A 2 7.76 -2.80 -0.43
N MET A 3 6.69 -3.11 -1.16
CA MET A 3 5.35 -3.30 -0.58
C MET A 3 4.91 -4.78 -0.64
N LEU A 4 4.19 -5.18 0.41
CA LEU A 4 3.61 -6.50 0.63
C LEU A 4 2.07 -6.41 0.61
N MET A 5 1.39 -7.10 -0.32
CA MET A 5 -0.09 -7.14 -0.43
C MET A 5 -0.66 -8.47 0.07
N LEU A 6 -1.77 -8.41 0.81
CA LEU A 6 -2.64 -9.55 1.13
C LEU A 6 -3.97 -9.44 0.36
N LEU A 7 -4.37 -10.48 -0.38
CA LEU A 7 -5.71 -10.61 -0.98
C LEU A 7 -6.61 -11.53 -0.15
N LYS A 8 -7.81 -11.07 0.21
CA LYS A 8 -8.81 -11.85 0.95
C LYS A 8 -9.55 -12.79 -0.01
N THR A 9 -9.19 -14.07 -0.05
CA THR A 9 -10.00 -15.12 -0.69
C THR A 9 -10.90 -15.82 0.34
N THR A 10 -12.12 -16.16 -0.06
CA THR A 10 -13.17 -16.73 0.77
C THR A 10 -12.76 -18.10 1.36
N PHE A 11 -12.56 -18.16 2.68
CA PHE A 11 -12.22 -19.39 3.41
C PHE A 11 -13.42 -20.33 3.52
N ASN A 12 -13.30 -21.57 3.01
CA ASN A 12 -14.31 -22.62 3.14
C ASN A 12 -13.78 -23.77 4.03
N ARG A 13 -14.48 -24.03 5.15
CA ARG A 13 -14.03 -24.85 6.32
C ARG A 13 -13.87 -26.37 6.09
N ARG A 14 -14.03 -26.93 4.90
CA ARG A 14 -14.28 -28.38 4.71
C ARG A 14 -13.11 -29.29 4.32
N LYS A 15 -11.84 -28.85 4.37
CA LYS A 15 -10.69 -29.69 3.95
C LYS A 15 -9.73 -30.15 5.06
N LEU A 16 -10.09 -30.06 6.34
CA LEU A 16 -9.16 -30.39 7.44
C LEU A 16 -9.37 -31.76 8.11
N LEU A 17 -9.96 -32.76 7.44
CA LEU A 17 -10.05 -34.12 7.97
C LEU A 17 -9.91 -35.13 6.84
N GLY A 18 -8.72 -35.74 6.70
CA GLY A 18 -8.50 -36.84 5.76
C GLY A 18 -7.03 -37.06 5.47
N GLY A 19 -6.32 -37.78 6.35
CA GLY A 19 -4.91 -38.10 6.12
C GLY A 19 -4.27 -38.94 7.22
N ALA A 20 -4.94 -39.97 7.70
CA ALA A 20 -4.34 -40.99 8.56
C ALA A 20 -4.74 -42.37 8.04
N ALA A 21 -3.84 -43.01 7.28
CA ALA A 21 -3.86 -44.46 7.04
C ALA A 21 -2.51 -44.95 6.50
N CYS A 22 -1.87 -45.79 7.33
CA CYS A 22 -1.20 -47.06 7.03
C CYS A 22 0.02 -47.15 6.08
N LEU A 23 1.08 -47.77 6.63
CA LEU A 23 1.95 -48.86 6.13
C LEU A 23 3.32 -48.67 6.82
N GLY A 24 3.98 -49.60 7.50
CA GLY A 24 3.99 -51.06 7.49
C GLY A 24 5.48 -51.45 7.62
N ALA A 25 5.86 -52.11 8.71
CA ALA A 25 7.25 -52.48 9.00
C ALA A 25 7.73 -53.65 8.13
N SER A 26 9.02 -53.68 7.74
CA SER A 26 9.91 -54.88 7.81
C SER A 26 11.32 -54.64 7.23
N ALA A 27 12.29 -55.25 7.93
CA ALA A 27 13.58 -55.80 7.50
C ALA A 27 14.84 -54.89 7.42
N LEU A 28 15.79 -55.25 8.31
CA LEU A 28 17.17 -54.80 8.46
C LEU A 28 18.14 -55.52 7.51
N THR A 29 19.32 -54.90 7.35
CA THR A 29 20.67 -55.46 7.08
C THR A 29 21.10 -55.89 5.68
N ALA A 30 21.97 -55.06 5.06
CA ALA A 30 23.24 -55.50 4.47
C ALA A 30 24.25 -54.33 4.47
N LEU A 31 25.45 -54.59 4.98
CA LEU A 31 26.61 -53.68 5.11
C LEU A 31 27.37 -53.55 3.78
N ALA A 32 27.83 -52.33 3.43
CA ALA A 32 29.13 -52.09 2.78
C ALA A 32 29.51 -50.59 2.86
N PRO A 33 30.81 -50.23 2.84
CA PRO A 33 31.36 -49.10 3.57
C PRO A 33 31.48 -47.80 2.77
N ALA A 34 31.58 -46.71 3.54
CA ALA A 34 31.80 -45.35 3.10
C ALA A 34 33.02 -45.19 2.18
N ALA A 35 32.79 -44.59 1.01
CA ALA A 35 33.69 -43.56 0.49
C ALA A 35 32.95 -42.72 -0.56
N LEU A 36 32.91 -41.42 -0.28
CA LEU A 36 32.86 -40.36 -1.27
C LEU A 36 31.52 -40.04 -1.95
N THR A 37 30.52 -39.56 -1.22
CA THR A 37 29.64 -38.50 -1.77
C THR A 37 28.88 -37.71 -0.71
N ARG A 38 28.77 -36.39 -0.95
CA ARG A 38 27.80 -35.42 -0.41
C ARG A 38 28.05 -34.89 1.00
N ILE A 39 28.93 -33.89 1.10
CA ILE A 39 28.52 -32.65 1.77
C ILE A 39 27.81 -31.80 0.71
N ALA A 40 26.64 -32.26 0.29
CA ALA A 40 25.63 -31.31 -0.17
C ALA A 40 25.06 -30.77 1.14
N GLY A 41 25.63 -29.67 1.62
CA GLY A 41 24.94 -28.85 2.61
C GLY A 41 23.52 -28.68 2.10
N ALA A 42 22.55 -29.14 2.87
CA ALA A 42 21.16 -28.84 2.61
C ALA A 42 21.08 -27.32 2.60
N ALA A 43 21.08 -26.74 1.40
CA ALA A 43 20.69 -25.36 1.23
C ALA A 43 19.23 -25.34 1.67
N ASP A 44 19.03 -24.87 2.90
CA ASP A 44 17.75 -24.46 3.43
C ASP A 44 17.08 -23.63 2.31
N PRO A 45 15.87 -23.98 1.83
CA PRO A 45 15.23 -23.25 0.75
C PRO A 45 14.98 -21.84 1.28
N THR A 46 15.88 -20.91 0.95
CA THR A 46 15.70 -19.49 1.24
C THR A 46 14.32 -19.12 0.72
N PRO A 47 13.44 -18.57 1.58
CA PRO A 47 12.12 -18.13 1.12
C PRO A 47 12.35 -17.16 -0.05
N LYS A 48 11.86 -17.53 -1.24
CA LYS A 48 11.96 -16.67 -2.43
C LYS A 48 11.33 -15.32 -2.08
N THR A 49 12.12 -14.26 -2.17
CA THR A 49 11.63 -12.90 -2.01
C THR A 49 10.56 -12.63 -3.06
N LYS A 50 9.48 -11.97 -2.64
CA LYS A 50 8.41 -11.58 -3.56
C LYS A 50 8.87 -10.40 -4.43
N PRO A 51 8.55 -10.40 -5.73
CA PRO A 51 8.84 -9.26 -6.58
C PRO A 51 7.99 -8.04 -6.17
N ILE A 52 8.53 -6.85 -6.36
CA ILE A 52 7.76 -5.61 -6.27
C ILE A 52 6.88 -5.52 -7.52
N LYS A 53 5.57 -5.54 -7.32
CA LYS A 53 4.57 -5.50 -8.40
C LYS A 53 3.80 -4.20 -8.48
N GLY A 54 4.13 -3.22 -7.65
CA GLY A 54 3.50 -1.92 -7.75
C GLY A 54 4.22 -0.85 -6.97
N SER A 55 3.81 0.39 -7.23
CA SER A 55 4.35 1.59 -6.60
C SER A 55 3.25 2.60 -6.31
N TRP A 56 3.50 3.49 -5.36
CA TRP A 56 2.76 4.74 -5.28
C TRP A 56 3.30 5.73 -6.32
N ILE A 57 2.39 6.58 -6.77
CA ILE A 57 2.69 7.72 -7.65
C ILE A 57 1.93 8.95 -7.14
N SER A 58 2.52 10.13 -7.31
CA SER A 58 1.96 11.40 -6.81
C SER A 58 2.20 12.49 -7.83
N VAL A 59 1.21 13.37 -8.02
CA VAL A 59 1.34 14.55 -8.89
C VAL A 59 2.04 15.67 -8.13
N LEU A 60 1.48 16.10 -6.99
CA LEU A 60 2.11 17.04 -6.06
C LEU A 60 1.87 16.58 -4.62
N ARG A 61 2.70 17.04 -3.68
CA ARG A 61 2.42 16.89 -2.24
C ARG A 61 2.72 18.17 -1.47
N ASN A 62 1.74 18.68 -0.72
CA ASN A 62 1.87 19.92 0.08
C ASN A 62 2.55 19.69 1.45
N GLU A 63 3.27 18.57 1.65
CA GLU A 63 3.94 18.28 2.92
C GLU A 63 5.35 18.87 2.95
N CYS A 64 5.58 19.76 3.92
CA CYS A 64 6.79 20.58 4.02
C CYS A 64 8.10 19.80 4.28
N ARG A 65 8.04 18.53 4.73
CA ARG A 65 9.24 17.82 5.22
C ARG A 65 10.01 16.99 4.18
N HIS A 66 9.34 16.41 3.19
CA HIS A 66 9.97 15.37 2.36
C HIS A 66 9.78 15.54 0.84
N HIS A 67 8.90 16.46 0.41
CA HIS A 67 8.39 16.48 -0.97
C HIS A 67 8.91 17.64 -1.84
N HIS A 68 9.66 18.55 -1.22
CA HIS A 68 10.29 19.67 -1.91
C HIS A 68 11.27 19.22 -3.01
N TYR A 69 11.86 18.02 -2.89
CA TYR A 69 12.83 17.52 -3.86
C TYR A 69 12.24 17.17 -5.23
N TRP A 70 10.93 16.95 -5.34
CA TRP A 70 10.32 16.48 -6.59
C TRP A 70 9.08 17.22 -7.06
N ASN A 71 8.43 18.04 -6.22
CA ASN A 71 7.25 18.82 -6.64
C ASN A 71 7.55 19.71 -7.86
N ASP A 72 8.70 20.38 -7.90
CA ASP A 72 9.09 21.24 -9.03
C ASP A 72 9.23 20.45 -10.34
N ALA A 73 9.74 19.22 -10.25
CA ALA A 73 9.86 18.34 -11.41
C ALA A 73 8.46 17.86 -11.84
N CYS A 74 7.65 17.34 -10.91
CA CYS A 74 6.32 16.84 -11.21
C CYS A 74 5.36 17.94 -11.73
N ALA A 75 5.47 19.16 -11.23
CA ALA A 75 4.72 20.31 -11.74
C ALA A 75 5.02 20.60 -13.22
N LYS A 76 6.26 20.38 -13.64
CA LYS A 76 6.73 20.61 -15.03
C LYS A 76 6.51 19.42 -15.95
N PHE A 77 6.06 18.26 -15.44
CA PHE A 77 5.81 17.11 -16.29
C PHE A 77 4.70 17.43 -17.30
N SER A 78 5.04 17.27 -18.57
CA SER A 78 4.10 17.26 -19.68
C SER A 78 3.21 16.01 -19.64
N ARG A 79 2.12 16.01 -20.40
CA ARG A 79 1.29 14.81 -20.63
C ARG A 79 2.15 13.60 -21.02
N ARG A 80 3.06 13.76 -21.99
CA ARG A 80 3.94 12.67 -22.46
C ARG A 80 4.84 12.12 -21.36
N GLN A 81 5.32 12.95 -20.44
CA GLN A 81 6.15 12.48 -19.33
C GLN A 81 5.34 11.69 -18.29
N TRP A 82 4.10 12.09 -18.01
CA TRP A 82 3.19 11.31 -17.18
C TRP A 82 2.85 9.95 -17.82
N GLU A 83 2.53 9.95 -19.11
CA GLU A 83 2.30 8.71 -19.87
C GLU A 83 3.54 7.80 -19.86
N GLN A 84 4.73 8.37 -20.11
CA GLN A 84 5.98 7.62 -20.10
C GLN A 84 6.28 7.03 -18.72
N SER A 85 6.02 7.77 -17.64
CA SER A 85 6.24 7.27 -16.27
C SER A 85 5.43 6.00 -15.98
N VAL A 86 4.21 5.91 -16.51
CA VAL A 86 3.37 4.70 -16.40
C VAL A 86 3.93 3.56 -17.24
N ARG A 87 4.40 3.84 -18.47
CA ARG A 87 5.03 2.86 -19.35
C ARG A 87 6.34 2.32 -18.76
N ASP A 88 7.16 3.18 -18.16
CA ASP A 88 8.39 2.79 -17.48
C ASP A 88 8.09 1.83 -16.31
N CYS A 89 7.02 2.09 -15.55
CA CYS A 89 6.58 1.17 -14.50
C CYS A 89 6.15 -0.20 -15.08
N ALA A 90 5.43 -0.20 -16.21
CA ALA A 90 5.05 -1.42 -16.91
C ALA A 90 6.27 -2.21 -17.42
N ASP A 91 7.25 -1.51 -18.01
CA ASP A 91 8.51 -2.10 -18.51
C ASP A 91 9.35 -2.71 -17.38
N LEU A 92 9.27 -2.14 -16.17
CA LEU A 92 9.85 -2.70 -14.94
C LEU A 92 9.06 -3.89 -14.37
N GLY A 93 7.95 -4.28 -15.00
CA GLY A 93 7.11 -5.40 -14.59
C GLY A 93 6.16 -5.09 -13.44
N MET A 94 5.89 -3.80 -13.17
CA MET A 94 4.86 -3.38 -12.23
C MET A 94 3.47 -3.56 -12.84
N GLU A 95 2.56 -4.09 -12.03
CA GLU A 95 1.17 -4.35 -12.41
C GLU A 95 0.21 -3.32 -11.82
N TYR A 96 0.61 -2.65 -10.72
CA TYR A 96 -0.24 -1.77 -9.95
C TYR A 96 0.42 -0.41 -9.68
N LEU A 97 -0.33 0.67 -9.89
CA LEU A 97 0.03 2.00 -9.42
C LEU A 97 -1.04 2.52 -8.46
N VAL A 98 -0.61 3.13 -7.36
CA VAL A 98 -1.50 3.74 -6.37
C VAL A 98 -1.32 5.26 -6.45
N LEU A 99 -2.31 5.95 -7.01
CA LEU A 99 -2.31 7.41 -7.03
C LEU A 99 -2.60 7.88 -5.60
N LEU A 100 -1.62 8.49 -4.95
CA LEU A 100 -1.68 8.85 -3.54
C LEU A 100 -2.79 9.88 -3.23
N ALA A 101 -3.03 10.80 -4.16
CA ALA A 101 -3.96 11.90 -3.98
C ALA A 101 -4.53 12.37 -5.33
N THR A 102 -5.81 12.73 -5.33
CA THR A 102 -6.51 13.41 -6.45
C THR A 102 -6.65 14.92 -6.21
N VAL A 103 -6.47 15.32 -4.94
CA VAL A 103 -6.43 16.70 -4.44
C VAL A 103 -5.31 16.78 -3.41
N THR A 104 -4.55 17.87 -3.38
CA THR A 104 -3.51 18.12 -2.38
C THR A 104 -4.04 17.94 -0.95
N ALA A 105 -3.14 17.60 -0.02
CA ALA A 105 -3.50 17.31 1.37
C ALA A 105 -4.19 18.47 2.11
N ALA A 106 -3.93 19.72 1.70
CA ALA A 106 -4.63 20.87 2.25
C ALA A 106 -6.08 21.01 1.72
N GLY A 107 -6.46 20.24 0.69
CA GLY A 107 -7.78 20.26 0.05
C GLY A 107 -7.97 21.43 -0.91
N ASP A 108 -6.92 22.19 -1.19
CA ASP A 108 -6.96 23.47 -1.91
C ASP A 108 -6.69 23.33 -3.42
N ASN A 109 -6.02 22.26 -3.85
CA ASN A 109 -5.58 22.09 -5.24
C ASN A 109 -5.88 20.68 -5.77
N ALA A 110 -6.84 20.58 -6.68
CA ALA A 110 -7.17 19.35 -7.40
C ALA A 110 -6.25 19.13 -8.61
N PHE A 111 -5.96 17.87 -8.92
CA PHE A 111 -5.19 17.47 -10.11
C PHE A 111 -6.07 17.20 -11.34
N PHE A 112 -7.33 17.62 -11.28
CA PHE A 112 -8.33 17.51 -12.33
C PHE A 112 -9.28 18.70 -12.25
N ASP A 113 -10.03 18.96 -13.32
CA ASP A 113 -11.03 20.05 -13.33
C ASP A 113 -12.20 19.73 -12.39
N THR A 114 -12.41 20.56 -11.37
CA THR A 114 -13.49 20.41 -10.39
C THR A 114 -14.09 21.77 -10.02
N ASN A 115 -15.37 21.77 -9.63
CA ASN A 115 -16.04 22.94 -9.04
C ASN A 115 -16.02 22.93 -7.50
N LEU A 116 -15.34 21.96 -6.88
CA LEU A 116 -15.31 21.78 -5.42
C LEU A 116 -14.14 22.52 -4.75
N THR A 117 -13.06 22.71 -5.49
CA THR A 117 -11.84 23.40 -5.05
C THR A 117 -11.09 23.95 -6.27
N HIS A 118 -9.94 24.59 -6.08
CA HIS A 118 -9.17 25.10 -7.20
C HIS A 118 -8.42 23.97 -7.90
N LYS A 119 -8.28 24.05 -9.23
CA LYS A 119 -7.32 23.23 -9.95
C LYS A 119 -5.91 23.74 -9.67
N ALA A 120 -4.97 22.83 -9.43
CA ALA A 120 -3.55 23.15 -9.32
C ALA A 120 -3.10 23.90 -10.59
N LYS A 121 -2.72 25.18 -10.43
CA LYS A 121 -2.41 26.08 -11.56
C LYS A 121 -0.96 25.93 -12.03
N GLU A 122 -0.12 25.37 -11.18
CA GLU A 122 1.30 25.15 -11.39
C GLU A 122 1.62 23.95 -12.30
N LEU A 123 0.61 23.15 -12.66
CA LEU A 123 0.81 21.95 -13.48
C LEU A 123 0.92 22.28 -14.97
N ALA A 124 2.03 21.89 -15.59
CA ALA A 124 2.23 21.97 -17.03
C ALA A 124 1.32 21.00 -17.81
N CYS A 125 0.97 19.86 -17.20
CA CYS A 125 -0.03 18.95 -17.74
C CYS A 125 -1.43 19.38 -17.28
N GLY A 126 -2.32 19.66 -18.24
CA GLY A 126 -3.69 20.07 -17.94
C GLY A 126 -4.53 18.99 -17.25
N ASP A 127 -4.26 17.71 -17.49
CA ASP A 127 -4.94 16.60 -16.79
C ASP A 127 -3.96 15.41 -16.64
N PRO A 128 -3.15 15.39 -15.58
CA PRO A 128 -2.18 14.32 -15.34
C PRO A 128 -2.85 12.99 -15.00
N ILE A 129 -4.05 13.00 -14.40
CA ILE A 129 -4.77 11.76 -14.07
C ILE A 129 -5.23 11.08 -15.35
N GLU A 130 -5.84 11.84 -16.26
CA GLU A 130 -6.22 11.36 -17.60
C GLU A 130 -5.01 10.84 -18.37
N ALA A 131 -3.89 11.55 -18.35
CA ALA A 131 -2.66 11.14 -19.03
C ALA A 131 -2.14 9.78 -18.50
N MET A 132 -2.10 9.62 -17.17
CA MET A 132 -1.66 8.37 -16.54
C MET A 132 -2.61 7.21 -16.85
N LEU A 133 -3.93 7.41 -16.73
CA LEU A 133 -4.93 6.36 -16.97
C LEU A 133 -5.01 5.96 -18.45
N SER A 134 -4.90 6.92 -19.37
CA SER A 134 -4.77 6.65 -20.81
C SER A 134 -3.57 5.73 -21.11
N ALA A 135 -2.39 6.04 -20.58
CA ALA A 135 -1.21 5.20 -20.77
C ALA A 135 -1.36 3.82 -20.10
N ALA A 136 -1.98 3.78 -18.91
CA ALA A 136 -2.24 2.55 -18.18
C ALA A 136 -3.21 1.63 -18.91
N ASP A 137 -4.21 2.18 -19.59
CA ASP A 137 -5.11 1.43 -20.46
C ASP A 137 -4.34 0.75 -21.59
N ASP A 138 -3.34 1.40 -22.16
CA ASP A 138 -2.54 0.82 -23.24
C ASP A 138 -1.60 -0.30 -22.77
N CYS A 139 -0.90 -0.09 -21.64
CA CYS A 139 0.12 -1.03 -21.16
C CYS A 139 -0.40 -2.05 -20.13
N GLY A 140 -1.67 -1.96 -19.72
CA GLY A 140 -2.31 -2.92 -18.81
C GLY A 140 -2.02 -2.71 -17.33
N VAL A 141 -1.43 -1.57 -16.95
CA VAL A 141 -1.23 -1.20 -15.53
C VAL A 141 -2.57 -0.88 -14.88
N LYS A 142 -2.75 -1.35 -13.64
CA LYS A 142 -3.96 -1.14 -12.83
C LYS A 142 -3.74 -0.02 -11.84
N PHE A 143 -4.66 0.95 -11.81
CA PHE A 143 -4.63 2.07 -10.88
C PHE A 143 -5.59 1.88 -9.70
N PHE A 144 -5.07 2.09 -8.50
CA PHE A 144 -5.87 2.47 -7.34
C PHE A 144 -5.88 3.98 -7.23
N ILE A 145 -7.06 4.60 -7.36
CA ILE A 145 -7.22 6.04 -7.31
C ILE A 145 -7.57 6.47 -5.88
N SER A 146 -6.79 7.39 -5.33
CA SER A 146 -7.09 7.95 -4.01
C SER A 146 -8.44 8.63 -3.97
N THR A 147 -9.19 8.32 -2.92
CA THR A 147 -10.42 9.04 -2.59
C THR A 147 -10.16 10.46 -2.07
N GLY A 148 -8.90 10.92 -2.01
CA GLY A 148 -8.48 12.26 -1.63
C GLY A 148 -8.12 12.43 -0.15
N PHE A 149 -7.40 13.51 0.16
CA PHE A 149 -6.95 13.89 1.51
C PHE A 149 -7.45 15.32 1.80
N TYR A 150 -8.49 15.48 2.62
CA TYR A 150 -9.22 16.75 2.78
C TYR A 150 -8.90 17.49 4.07
N GLY A 151 -7.83 18.28 4.05
CA GLY A 151 -7.60 19.34 5.03
C GLY A 151 -6.66 18.97 6.17
N GLY A 152 -5.50 18.40 5.87
CA GLY A 152 -4.42 18.12 6.82
C GLY A 152 -4.56 16.77 7.52
N TRP A 153 -3.53 16.40 8.31
CA TRP A 153 -3.44 15.09 8.99
C TRP A 153 -4.74 14.75 9.72
N VAL A 154 -5.36 13.66 9.29
CA VAL A 154 -6.69 13.26 9.72
C VAL A 154 -6.55 12.32 10.91
N ASN A 155 -7.08 12.71 12.07
CA ASN A 155 -7.29 11.75 13.14
C ASN A 155 -8.58 10.96 12.88
N GLN A 156 -8.71 9.80 13.51
CA GLN A 156 -9.77 8.84 13.22
C GLN A 156 -11.18 9.38 13.49
N ASN A 157 -11.34 10.34 14.41
CA ASN A 157 -12.63 10.98 14.67
C ASN A 157 -13.13 11.81 13.49
N ARG A 158 -12.20 12.46 12.77
CA ARG A 158 -12.55 13.29 11.60
C ARG A 158 -12.99 12.46 10.40
N LEU A 159 -12.58 11.20 10.30
CA LEU A 159 -13.03 10.31 9.22
C LEU A 159 -14.52 9.98 9.31
N LEU A 160 -15.09 10.03 10.52
CA LEU A 160 -16.51 9.84 10.79
C LEU A 160 -17.29 11.16 10.78
N ASP A 161 -16.62 12.31 10.67
CA ASP A 161 -17.29 13.60 10.60
C ASP A 161 -18.16 13.66 9.33
N PRO A 162 -19.48 13.89 9.45
CA PRO A 162 -20.38 13.89 8.31
C PRO A 162 -20.04 14.94 7.25
N THR A 163 -19.46 16.07 7.65
CA THR A 163 -19.09 17.13 6.71
C THR A 163 -17.83 16.75 5.92
N PHE A 164 -16.83 16.19 6.59
CA PHE A 164 -15.65 15.62 5.95
C PHE A 164 -16.03 14.50 4.98
N ALA A 165 -16.83 13.53 5.42
CA ALA A 165 -17.27 12.43 4.58
C ALA A 165 -18.06 12.92 3.35
N ARG A 166 -19.01 13.86 3.54
CA ARG A 166 -19.77 14.45 2.44
C ARG A 166 -18.86 15.13 1.41
N ASN A 167 -17.83 15.86 1.83
CA ASN A 167 -16.91 16.52 0.90
C ASN A 167 -16.06 15.51 0.13
N ARG A 168 -15.53 14.48 0.81
CA ARG A 168 -14.83 13.37 0.17
C ARG A 168 -15.70 12.67 -0.87
N PHE A 169 -16.96 12.37 -0.53
CA PHE A 169 -17.89 11.68 -1.43
C PHE A 169 -18.20 12.50 -2.67
N ARG A 170 -18.33 13.84 -2.55
CA ARG A 170 -18.50 14.72 -3.71
C ARG A 170 -17.30 14.65 -4.66
N VAL A 171 -16.08 14.58 -4.14
CA VAL A 171 -14.90 14.43 -4.99
C VAL A 171 -14.83 13.03 -5.58
N MET A 172 -15.07 11.99 -4.80
CA MET A 172 -15.13 10.61 -5.31
C MET A 172 -16.14 10.50 -6.45
N ALA A 173 -17.30 11.15 -6.35
CA ALA A 173 -18.30 11.17 -7.42
C ALA A 173 -17.76 11.83 -8.71
N GLN A 174 -17.06 12.97 -8.62
CA GLN A 174 -16.47 13.62 -9.79
C GLN A 174 -15.30 12.84 -10.38
N VAL A 175 -14.47 12.22 -9.54
CA VAL A 175 -13.40 11.32 -9.98
C VAL A 175 -13.99 10.12 -10.70
N ALA A 176 -15.08 9.54 -10.19
CA ALA A 176 -15.75 8.43 -10.84
C ALA A 176 -16.36 8.85 -12.18
N GLU A 177 -17.08 9.97 -12.23
CA GLU A 177 -17.67 10.53 -13.46
C GLU A 177 -16.62 10.75 -14.54
N LYS A 178 -15.47 11.33 -14.17
CA LYS A 178 -14.41 11.66 -15.12
C LYS A 178 -13.60 10.46 -15.55
N PHE A 179 -13.23 9.58 -14.63
CA PHE A 179 -12.13 8.63 -14.86
C PHE A 179 -12.55 7.16 -14.75
N ALA A 180 -13.71 6.83 -14.18
CA ALA A 180 -14.10 5.42 -14.01
C ALA A 180 -14.50 4.72 -15.32
N HIS A 181 -14.45 5.41 -16.46
CA HIS A 181 -14.60 4.79 -17.77
C HIS A 181 -13.32 4.07 -18.23
N HIS A 182 -12.15 4.43 -17.68
CA HIS A 182 -10.88 3.73 -17.94
C HIS A 182 -10.90 2.31 -17.36
N LYS A 183 -10.40 1.35 -18.15
CA LYS A 183 -10.27 -0.05 -17.70
C LYS A 183 -9.14 -0.21 -16.68
N SER A 184 -8.15 0.68 -16.72
CA SER A 184 -7.07 0.80 -15.73
C SER A 184 -7.55 1.36 -14.40
N PHE A 185 -8.73 2.02 -14.33
CA PHE A 185 -9.35 2.35 -13.04
C PHE A 185 -9.81 1.06 -12.36
N TYR A 186 -8.90 0.46 -11.59
CA TYR A 186 -9.03 -0.86 -11.00
C TYR A 186 -9.61 -0.80 -9.59
N GLY A 187 -9.28 0.23 -8.82
CA GLY A 187 -9.69 0.32 -7.44
C GLY A 187 -9.65 1.72 -6.84
N TRP A 188 -10.16 1.81 -5.63
CA TRP A 188 -10.06 2.97 -4.76
C TRP A 188 -8.97 2.74 -3.72
N TYR A 189 -8.19 3.78 -3.48
CA TYR A 189 -7.26 3.86 -2.37
C TYR A 189 -7.83 4.78 -1.29
N LEU A 190 -7.96 4.29 -0.06
CA LEU A 190 -8.34 5.09 1.09
C LEU A 190 -7.04 5.55 1.80
N PRO A 191 -6.62 6.82 1.63
CA PRO A 191 -5.29 7.28 2.04
C PRO A 191 -5.16 7.61 3.53
N ASP A 192 -6.22 7.36 4.32
CA ASP A 192 -6.21 7.65 5.74
C ASP A 192 -5.57 6.46 6.48
N GLU A 193 -4.32 6.66 6.87
CA GLU A 193 -3.43 5.63 7.43
C GLU A 193 -3.20 5.90 8.92
N PRO A 194 -4.10 5.55 9.85
CA PRO A 194 -3.75 5.65 11.27
C PRO A 194 -2.69 4.59 11.63
N PRO A 195 -1.87 4.86 12.66
CA PRO A 195 -0.97 3.84 13.21
C PRO A 195 -1.79 2.68 13.76
N ILE A 196 -1.29 1.46 13.58
CA ILE A 196 -1.77 0.30 14.33
C ILE A 196 -0.98 0.22 15.64
N GLU A 197 -1.66 0.44 16.76
CA GLU A 197 -1.11 0.31 18.11
C GLU A 197 -1.74 -0.93 18.76
N GLY A 198 -1.12 -2.09 18.57
CA GLY A 198 -1.68 -3.39 18.94
C GLY A 198 -2.74 -3.88 17.95
N CYS A 199 -3.84 -3.15 17.78
CA CYS A 199 -4.95 -3.54 16.91
C CYS A 199 -5.56 -2.32 16.21
N PHE A 200 -6.44 -2.52 15.23
CA PHE A 200 -7.14 -1.40 14.60
C PHE A 200 -8.03 -0.69 15.62
N ASN A 201 -8.11 0.64 15.52
CA ASN A 201 -9.11 1.37 16.27
C ASN A 201 -10.52 1.09 15.70
N GLU A 202 -11.50 0.89 16.58
CA GLU A 202 -12.88 0.60 16.18
C GLU A 202 -13.50 1.71 15.32
N LYS A 203 -13.24 2.98 15.64
CA LYS A 203 -13.70 4.12 14.83
C LYS A 203 -13.08 4.13 13.44
N TYR A 204 -11.85 3.64 13.32
CA TYR A 204 -11.22 3.49 12.01
C TYR A 204 -11.91 2.39 11.18
N ILE A 205 -12.25 1.26 11.79
CA ILE A 205 -13.00 0.19 11.11
C ILE A 205 -14.36 0.73 10.61
N GLU A 206 -15.07 1.49 11.46
CA GLU A 206 -16.34 2.15 11.10
C GLU A 206 -16.15 3.16 9.95
N ALA A 207 -15.11 3.98 10.02
CA ALA A 207 -14.79 4.94 8.97
C ALA A 207 -14.49 4.23 7.65
N VAL A 208 -13.64 3.20 7.65
CA VAL A 208 -13.31 2.42 6.46
C VAL A 208 -14.59 1.83 5.85
N LYS A 209 -15.48 1.26 6.67
CA LYS A 209 -16.76 0.74 6.18
C LYS A 209 -17.63 1.81 5.53
N LEU A 210 -17.71 3.00 6.13
CA LEU A 210 -18.46 4.15 5.58
C LEU A 210 -17.90 4.57 4.21
N HIS A 211 -16.59 4.80 4.11
CA HIS A 211 -15.94 5.25 2.88
C HIS A 211 -15.90 4.16 1.80
N ALA A 212 -15.72 2.89 2.19
CA ALA A 212 -15.80 1.75 1.29
C ALA A 212 -17.21 1.54 0.73
N GLY A 213 -18.25 1.77 1.55
CA GLY A 213 -19.64 1.74 1.11
C GLY A 213 -19.89 2.71 -0.06
N GLU A 214 -19.41 3.95 0.07
CA GLU A 214 -19.52 4.93 -1.01
C GLU A 214 -18.68 4.55 -2.24
N ALA A 215 -17.45 4.08 -2.04
CA ALA A 215 -16.58 3.64 -3.12
C ALA A 215 -17.24 2.55 -3.99
N ARG A 216 -17.91 1.57 -3.34
CA ARG A 216 -18.66 0.52 -4.04
C ARG A 216 -19.96 1.02 -4.66
N ARG A 217 -20.63 2.00 -4.04
CA ARG A 217 -21.83 2.62 -4.63
C ARG A 217 -21.49 3.34 -5.94
N LEU A 218 -20.39 4.08 -5.96
CA LEU A 218 -19.96 4.86 -7.12
C LEU A 218 -19.40 3.98 -8.24
N VAL A 219 -18.54 3.00 -7.91
CA VAL A 219 -17.93 2.11 -8.89
C VAL A 219 -17.92 0.67 -8.37
N PRO A 220 -19.02 -0.10 -8.54
CA PRO A 220 -19.20 -1.41 -7.88
C PRO A 220 -18.15 -2.47 -8.21
N ARG A 221 -17.50 -2.38 -9.38
CA ARG A 221 -16.46 -3.32 -9.82
C ARG A 221 -15.11 -3.11 -9.16
N CYS A 222 -14.88 -1.95 -8.54
CA CYS A 222 -13.56 -1.53 -8.07
C CYS A 222 -13.17 -2.24 -6.77
N LYS A 223 -11.88 -2.56 -6.69
CA LYS A 223 -11.23 -3.05 -5.45
C LYS A 223 -10.95 -1.92 -4.49
N ILE A 224 -10.87 -2.20 -3.19
CA ILE A 224 -10.59 -1.19 -2.16
C ILE A 224 -9.31 -1.55 -1.42
N LEU A 225 -8.39 -0.58 -1.36
CA LEU A 225 -7.07 -0.69 -0.74
C LEU A 225 -6.91 0.31 0.40
N ILE A 226 -6.33 -0.15 1.51
CA ILE A 226 -5.78 0.69 2.60
C ILE A 226 -4.30 0.34 2.81
N ALA A 227 -3.53 1.27 3.39
CA ALA A 227 -2.09 1.08 3.62
C ALA A 227 -1.64 1.53 5.02
N PRO A 228 -2.09 0.84 6.10
CA PRO A 228 -1.79 1.26 7.46
C PRO A 228 -0.30 1.15 7.79
N TYR A 229 0.18 2.05 8.66
CA TYR A 229 1.53 2.00 9.24
C TYR A 229 1.50 1.48 10.69
N GLY A 230 2.69 1.24 11.28
CA GLY A 230 2.80 0.69 12.63
C GLY A 230 2.71 -0.84 12.67
N THR A 231 3.00 -1.51 11.56
CA THR A 231 2.96 -2.97 11.44
C THR A 231 3.82 -3.68 12.49
N GLN A 232 4.93 -3.07 12.93
CA GLN A 232 5.77 -3.64 14.00
C GLN A 232 5.08 -3.71 15.36
N SER A 233 4.01 -2.94 15.57
CA SER A 233 3.30 -2.81 16.84
C SER A 233 2.02 -3.66 16.89
N VAL A 234 1.73 -4.46 15.86
CA VAL A 234 0.53 -5.30 15.78
C VAL A 234 0.63 -6.47 16.77
N VAL A 235 -0.43 -6.67 17.55
CA VAL A 235 -0.66 -7.85 18.38
C VAL A 235 -1.60 -8.79 17.60
N CYS A 236 -1.03 -9.89 17.10
CA CYS A 236 -1.76 -10.87 16.29
C CYS A 236 -2.58 -11.84 17.16
N ASP A 237 -3.62 -11.33 17.82
CA ASP A 237 -4.55 -12.11 18.64
C ASP A 237 -5.92 -12.31 17.96
N ASP A 238 -6.82 -13.05 18.62
CA ASP A 238 -8.18 -13.29 18.12
C ASP A 238 -8.98 -12.00 17.91
N LYS A 239 -8.68 -10.94 18.67
CA LYS A 239 -9.31 -9.63 18.50
C LYS A 239 -8.90 -9.05 17.16
N TYR A 240 -7.61 -9.04 16.83
CA TYR A 240 -7.11 -8.54 15.56
C TYR A 240 -7.66 -9.34 14.38
N VAL A 241 -7.72 -10.68 14.48
CA VAL A 241 -8.34 -11.53 13.44
C VAL A 241 -9.80 -11.14 13.20
N LYS A 242 -10.59 -10.96 14.26
CA LYS A 242 -11.99 -10.50 14.16
C LYS A 242 -12.11 -9.10 13.55
N GLN A 243 -11.14 -8.22 13.77
CA GLN A 243 -11.11 -6.90 13.12
C GLN A 243 -10.82 -7.01 11.62
N LEU A 244 -9.90 -7.90 11.21
CA LEU A 244 -9.65 -8.19 9.80
C LEU A 244 -10.88 -8.76 9.07
N GLU A 245 -11.75 -9.49 9.79
CA GLU A 245 -13.03 -9.94 9.24
C GLU A 245 -13.99 -8.77 9.01
N ARG A 246 -13.99 -7.77 9.90
CA ARG A 246 -14.91 -6.61 9.90
C ARG A 246 -14.46 -5.46 9.01
N ILE A 247 -13.15 -5.31 8.77
CA ILE A 247 -12.64 -4.25 7.90
C ILE A 247 -13.02 -4.56 6.44
N ASP A 248 -13.78 -3.64 5.86
CA ASP A 248 -14.51 -3.87 4.62
C ASP A 248 -13.72 -3.42 3.39
N VAL A 249 -12.56 -4.05 3.17
CA VAL A 249 -11.63 -3.76 2.07
C VAL A 249 -11.17 -5.06 1.40
N ASP A 250 -10.70 -4.95 0.15
CA ASP A 250 -10.16 -6.09 -0.60
C ASP A 250 -8.69 -6.33 -0.28
N ILE A 251 -7.93 -5.26 -0.01
CA ILE A 251 -6.48 -5.27 0.12
C ILE A 251 -6.04 -4.41 1.31
N ILE A 252 -5.15 -4.97 2.13
CA ILE A 252 -4.41 -4.24 3.17
C ILE A 252 -2.92 -4.31 2.81
N ALA A 253 -2.32 -3.16 2.57
CA ALA A 253 -0.93 -2.97 2.18
C ALA A 253 -0.12 -2.40 3.35
N TYR A 254 0.27 -3.25 4.29
CA TYR A 254 1.03 -2.85 5.48
C TYR A 254 2.34 -2.16 5.10
N GLN A 255 2.60 -0.99 5.71
CA GLN A 255 3.91 -0.34 5.58
C GLN A 255 4.93 -1.10 6.42
N ASP A 256 6.04 -1.48 5.80
CA ASP A 256 7.02 -2.40 6.40
C ASP A 256 8.07 -1.71 7.27
N VAL A 257 8.17 -0.38 7.19
CA VAL A 257 9.18 0.50 7.84
C VAL A 257 10.63 0.01 7.67
N VAL A 258 10.89 -0.90 6.73
CA VAL A 258 12.22 -1.49 6.55
C VAL A 258 13.15 -0.41 6.01
N GLY A 259 14.17 -0.06 6.79
CA GLY A 259 15.14 0.99 6.44
C GLY A 259 14.75 2.39 6.91
N LEU A 260 13.63 2.56 7.62
CA LEU A 260 13.28 3.81 8.30
C LEU A 260 14.01 3.88 9.65
N VAL A 261 14.98 4.80 9.77
CA VAL A 261 15.54 5.17 11.08
C VAL A 261 14.68 6.30 11.64
N GLU A 262 13.89 6.00 12.67
CA GLU A 262 13.17 7.02 13.40
C GLU A 262 14.18 7.81 14.24
N ILE A 263 14.56 9.00 13.78
CA ILE A 263 15.35 9.94 14.60
C ILE A 263 14.41 10.42 15.70
N GLY A 264 14.60 9.90 16.92
CA GLY A 264 13.72 10.13 18.06
C GLY A 264 13.37 11.60 18.26
N THR A 265 12.10 11.85 18.56
CA THR A 265 11.54 13.18 18.87
C THR A 265 12.05 13.69 20.21
N SER A 266 13.29 14.15 20.24
CA SER A 266 13.82 15.08 21.25
C SER A 266 14.78 16.03 20.56
N GLY A 267 14.24 16.95 19.77
CA GLY A 267 15.03 17.94 19.05
C GLY A 267 14.11 19.00 18.48
N ASN A 268 14.03 20.13 19.17
CA ASN A 268 13.36 21.33 18.71
C ASN A 268 13.78 21.71 17.27
N CYS A 269 12.81 22.30 16.59
CA CYS A 269 12.93 23.02 15.33
C CYS A 269 14.23 23.84 15.25
N ALA A 270 15.23 23.35 14.51
CA ALA A 270 16.31 24.14 13.92
C ALA A 270 17.10 23.27 12.93
N LEU A 271 16.74 23.31 11.65
CA LEU A 271 17.67 22.96 10.58
C LEU A 271 18.14 24.26 9.93
N THR A 272 19.10 24.90 10.60
CA THR A 272 20.03 25.80 9.93
C THR A 272 20.96 24.98 9.05
N SER A 273 21.12 25.44 7.82
CA SER A 273 22.16 25.10 6.85
C SER A 273 23.48 24.60 7.46
N GLY A 274 23.98 23.46 6.99
CA GLY A 274 25.33 23.01 7.29
C GLY A 274 25.72 21.71 6.58
N ASN A 275 26.63 21.81 5.62
CA ASN A 275 27.33 20.70 4.94
C ASN A 275 28.00 19.74 5.93
N GLY A 276 28.08 18.45 5.56
CA GLY A 276 29.16 17.56 6.02
C GLY A 276 28.76 16.11 6.23
N ASN A 277 29.16 15.24 5.29
CA ASN A 277 29.49 13.83 5.46
C ASN A 277 28.62 12.96 6.39
N HIS A 278 27.72 12.17 5.81
CA HIS A 278 27.10 11.01 6.47
C HIS A 278 27.32 9.73 5.66
N HIS A 279 28.56 9.25 5.66
CA HIS A 279 28.87 7.83 5.49
C HIS A 279 29.40 7.34 6.84
N ASP A 280 28.54 6.69 7.62
CA ASP A 280 28.81 5.74 8.70
C ASP A 280 27.75 5.87 9.80
N VAL A 281 26.75 4.98 9.78
CA VAL A 281 25.87 4.74 10.93
C VAL A 281 25.81 3.23 11.18
N PRO A 282 25.99 2.74 12.43
CA PRO A 282 26.14 1.31 12.71
C PRO A 282 24.85 0.52 12.46
N ARG A 283 24.98 -0.65 11.82
CA ARG A 283 23.89 -1.63 11.67
C ARG A 283 23.57 -2.27 13.03
N GLN A 284 22.44 -1.91 13.65
CA GLN A 284 21.85 -2.74 14.70
C GLN A 284 20.91 -3.77 14.07
N SER A 285 21.31 -5.04 14.11
CA SER A 285 20.51 -6.19 13.75
C SER A 285 19.56 -6.55 14.89
N PHE A 286 18.25 -6.51 14.67
CA PHE A 286 17.29 -7.10 15.61
C PHE A 286 17.17 -8.61 15.34
N SER A 287 17.32 -9.40 16.42
CA SER A 287 17.30 -10.86 16.37
C SER A 287 15.91 -11.39 16.00
N ARG A 288 15.84 -12.17 14.92
CA ARG A 288 14.73 -13.09 14.64
C ARG A 288 14.52 -14.00 15.84
N ASN A 289 13.41 -13.86 16.56
CA ASN A 289 12.75 -14.98 17.23
C ASN A 289 11.29 -14.62 17.54
N GLN A 290 10.38 -15.55 17.21
CA GLN A 290 8.92 -15.57 17.47
C GLN A 290 7.93 -14.86 16.50
N LEU A 291 8.38 -14.28 15.39
CA LEU A 291 7.48 -13.76 14.33
C LEU A 291 7.25 -14.74 13.16
N GLY A 292 7.87 -15.93 13.21
CA GLY A 292 8.08 -16.79 12.04
C GLY A 292 6.87 -17.61 11.55
N GLN A 293 5.84 -17.84 12.36
CA GLN A 293 4.83 -18.85 12.02
C GLN A 293 3.49 -18.30 11.51
N PHE A 294 3.15 -17.03 11.80
CA PHE A 294 1.90 -16.40 11.33
C PHE A 294 2.05 -15.63 10.00
N PHE A 295 3.28 -15.32 9.59
CA PHE A 295 3.57 -14.49 8.41
C PHE A 295 3.66 -15.28 7.08
N VAL A 296 3.59 -16.61 7.13
CA VAL A 296 3.85 -17.47 5.95
C VAL A 296 2.64 -17.59 5.01
N ASP A 297 1.42 -17.30 5.47
CA ASP A 297 0.22 -17.40 4.63
C ASP A 297 -0.43 -16.06 4.27
N SER A 298 0.06 -14.95 4.81
CA SER A 298 -0.53 -13.61 4.64
C SER A 298 -0.07 -12.90 3.36
N LEU A 299 0.15 -13.65 2.30
CA LEU A 299 1.02 -13.16 1.25
C LEU A 299 0.78 -13.89 -0.07
N ARG A 300 -0.32 -13.64 -0.76
CA ARG A 300 -0.60 -14.25 -2.07
C ARG A 300 -1.43 -13.29 -2.95
N LEU A 301 -0.75 -12.61 -3.87
CA LEU A 301 -1.21 -12.34 -5.23
C LEU A 301 -0.37 -13.24 -6.14
#